data_AF-W6JWP4-F1
#
_entry.id   AF-W6JWP4-F1
#
_cell.length_a   1.000
_cell.length_b   1.000
_cell.length_c   1.000
_cell.angle_alpha   90.00
_cell.angle_beta   90.00
_cell.angle_gamma   90.00
#
_symmetry.space_group_name_H-M   'P 1'
#
loop_
_entity.id
_entity.type
_entity.pdbx_description
1 polymer ?
#
loop_
_entity_poly.entity_id
_entity_poly.type
_entity_poly.pdbx_seq_one_letter_code
_entity_poly.pdbx_strand_id
1 'polypeptide(L)'
;MTAHDQMASFEKFLAEELADDEVRAAFDDAQTRNQLVDALVRMRRHLGMTQKDVAARMGVKQPTISGFENEGSDPRLSTILRYARAVDSALVWDVRPRLEQVPTDTYRFTGETRHSFVNRNAPSRRASGWQTQVAHRDRWLQAVC
;
A
#
# COMPACT_ATOMS: atom_id res chain seq x y z
N MET A 1 34.37 -17.61 -10.93
CA MET A 1 33.33 -17.33 -9.91
C MET A 1 32.00 -17.81 -10.46
N THR A 2 31.32 -18.71 -9.75
CA THR A 2 29.97 -19.18 -10.11
C THR A 2 28.92 -18.17 -9.61
N ALA A 3 27.67 -18.25 -10.08
CA ALA A 3 26.59 -17.36 -9.62
C ALA A 3 26.37 -17.41 -8.10
N HIS A 4 26.58 -18.59 -7.49
CA HIS A 4 26.56 -18.79 -6.05
C HIS A 4 27.64 -17.96 -5.32
N ASP A 5 28.83 -17.88 -5.91
CA ASP A 5 29.97 -17.11 -5.38
C ASP A 5 29.69 -15.59 -5.43
N GLN A 6 29.00 -15.14 -6.47
CA GLN A 6 28.54 -13.74 -6.62
C GLN A 6 27.47 -13.38 -5.59
N MET A 7 26.48 -14.26 -5.38
CA MET A 7 25.41 -14.04 -4.39
C MET A 7 25.95 -14.02 -2.97
N ALA A 8 26.82 -14.96 -2.60
CA ALA A 8 27.44 -15.00 -1.28
C ALA A 8 28.31 -13.75 -1.01
N SER A 9 29.02 -13.27 -2.03
CA SER A 9 29.78 -12.01 -1.96
C SER A 9 28.86 -10.81 -1.74
N PHE A 10 27.70 -10.76 -2.42
CA PHE A 10 26.73 -9.68 -2.25
C PHE A 10 26.05 -9.71 -0.88
N GLU A 11 25.65 -10.88 -0.40
CA GLU A 11 25.04 -11.06 0.93
C GLU A 11 25.99 -10.60 2.04
N LYS A 12 27.27 -10.94 1.94
CA LYS A 12 28.29 -10.50 2.89
C LYS A 12 28.44 -8.98 2.90
N PHE A 13 28.55 -8.37 1.72
CA PHE A 13 28.64 -6.91 1.58
C PHE A 13 27.41 -6.22 2.17
N LEU A 14 26.21 -6.72 1.84
CA LEU A 14 24.96 -6.17 2.36
C LEU A 14 24.90 -6.28 3.90
N ALA A 15 25.34 -7.39 4.47
CA ALA A 15 25.39 -7.56 5.93
C ALA A 15 26.36 -6.60 6.62
N GLU A 16 27.51 -6.32 6.00
CA GLU A 16 28.48 -5.34 6.50
C GLU A 16 27.92 -3.91 6.48
N GLU A 17 27.24 -3.52 5.39
CA GLU A 17 26.60 -2.20 5.27
C GLU A 17 25.41 -2.03 6.22
N LEU A 18 24.55 -3.05 6.35
CA LEU A 18 23.38 -3.02 7.25
C LEU A 18 23.74 -3.09 8.75
N ALA A 19 25.03 -3.20 9.10
CA ALA A 19 25.49 -3.06 10.46
C ALA A 19 25.40 -1.60 10.96
N ASP A 20 25.40 -0.63 10.05
CA ASP A 20 25.16 0.77 10.37
C ASP A 20 23.66 1.05 10.58
N ASP A 21 23.32 1.69 11.70
CA ASP A 21 21.94 1.94 12.10
C ASP A 21 21.19 2.89 11.13
N GLU A 22 21.88 3.87 10.55
CA GLU A 22 21.31 4.82 9.59
C GLU A 22 21.05 4.12 8.25
N VAL A 23 22.02 3.32 7.79
CA VAL A 23 21.88 2.51 6.56
C VAL A 23 20.74 1.52 6.71
N ARG A 24 20.65 0.83 7.85
CA ARG A 24 19.55 -0.11 8.14
C ARG A 24 18.19 0.58 8.16
N ALA A 25 18.07 1.74 8.81
CA ALA A 25 16.82 2.48 8.84
C ALA A 25 16.36 2.92 7.44
N ALA A 26 17.28 3.44 6.62
CA ALA A 26 16.98 3.82 5.24
C ALA A 26 16.58 2.61 4.38
N PHE A 27 17.23 1.47 4.59
CA PHE A 27 16.90 0.22 3.92
C PHE A 27 15.50 -0.28 4.29
N ASP A 28 15.16 -0.30 5.58
CA ASP A 28 13.85 -0.71 6.09
C ASP A 28 12.72 0.18 5.53
N ASP A 29 12.96 1.49 5.47
CA ASP A 29 12.02 2.47 4.92
C ASP A 29 11.80 2.24 3.41
N ALA A 30 12.88 2.02 2.66
CA ALA A 30 12.81 1.70 1.23
C ALA A 30 12.08 0.36 0.99
N GLN A 31 12.36 -0.66 1.81
CA GLN A 31 11.72 -1.97 1.71
C GLN A 31 10.21 -1.86 1.98
N THR A 32 9.82 -1.13 3.03
CA THR A 32 8.40 -0.87 3.35
C THR A 32 7.68 -0.18 2.20
N ARG A 33 8.31 0.85 1.62
CA ARG A 33 7.75 1.58 0.47
C ARG A 33 7.64 0.70 -0.77
N ASN A 34 8.64 -0.13 -1.08
CA ASN A 34 8.62 -1.03 -2.22
C ASN A 34 7.52 -2.08 -2.08
N GLN A 35 7.36 -2.68 -0.89
CA GLN A 35 6.27 -3.63 -0.62
C GLN A 35 4.89 -3.01 -0.88
N LEU A 36 4.71 -1.74 -0.51
CA LEU A 36 3.47 -1.00 -0.74
C LEU A 36 3.22 -0.75 -2.23
N VAL A 37 4.24 -0.29 -2.97
CA VAL A 37 4.14 -0.10 -4.43
C VAL A 37 3.84 -1.43 -5.13
N ASP A 38 4.54 -2.50 -4.77
CA ASP A 38 4.33 -3.83 -5.34
C ASP A 38 2.91 -4.34 -5.10
N ALA A 39 2.35 -4.11 -3.92
CA ALA A 39 0.97 -4.47 -3.62
C ALA A 39 -0.02 -3.74 -4.55
N LEU A 40 0.21 -2.45 -4.80
CA LEU A 40 -0.61 -1.65 -5.72
C LEU A 40 -0.43 -2.10 -7.18
N VAL A 41 0.79 -2.43 -7.60
CA VAL A 41 1.07 -2.95 -8.95
C VAL A 41 0.42 -4.33 -9.14
N ARG A 42 0.45 -5.19 -8.13
CA ARG A 42 -0.27 -6.47 -8.15
C ARG A 42 -1.78 -6.24 -8.29
N MET A 43 -2.35 -5.28 -7.57
CA MET A 43 -3.76 -4.94 -7.71
C MET A 43 -4.10 -4.42 -9.11
N ARG A 44 -3.29 -3.51 -9.66
CA ARG A 44 -3.43 -3.04 -11.06
C ARG A 44 -3.51 -4.22 -12.02
N ARG A 45 -2.56 -5.16 -11.91
CA ARG A 45 -2.48 -6.35 -12.76
C ARG A 45 -3.69 -7.27 -12.56
N HIS A 46 -4.15 -7.45 -11.32
CA HIS A 46 -5.34 -8.23 -11.01
C HIS A 46 -6.61 -7.65 -11.66
N LEU A 47 -6.73 -6.32 -11.71
CA LEU A 47 -7.82 -5.62 -12.39
C LEU A 47 -7.67 -5.56 -13.93
N GLY A 48 -6.63 -6.18 -14.49
CA GLY A 48 -6.37 -6.18 -15.94
C GLY A 48 -6.00 -4.81 -16.52
N MET A 49 -5.65 -3.84 -15.67
CA MET A 49 -5.35 -2.48 -16.11
C MET A 49 -3.93 -2.37 -16.66
N THR A 50 -3.75 -1.66 -17.77
CA THR A 50 -2.43 -1.28 -18.26
C THR A 50 -1.87 -0.07 -17.50
N GLN A 51 -0.56 0.17 -17.61
CA GLN A 51 0.03 1.41 -17.10
C GLN A 51 -0.56 2.66 -17.76
N LYS A 52 -1.01 2.56 -19.02
CA LYS A 52 -1.69 3.66 -19.73
C LYS A 52 -3.05 3.98 -19.11
N ASP A 53 -3.78 2.96 -18.68
CA ASP A 53 -5.09 3.14 -18.03
C ASP A 53 -4.95 3.86 -16.69
N VAL A 54 -3.97 3.44 -15.88
CA VAL A 54 -3.65 4.14 -14.62
C VAL A 54 -3.18 5.57 -14.89
N ALA A 55 -2.34 5.78 -15.91
CA ALA A 55 -1.88 7.11 -16.29
C ALA A 55 -3.06 8.04 -16.67
N ALA A 56 -4.00 7.53 -17.46
CA ALA A 56 -5.21 8.25 -17.84
C ALA A 56 -6.07 8.60 -16.62
N ARG A 57 -6.31 7.64 -15.72
CA ARG A 57 -7.06 7.87 -14.47
C ARG A 57 -6.37 8.86 -13.53
N MET A 58 -5.04 8.86 -13.49
CA MET A 58 -4.26 9.79 -12.68
C MET A 58 -4.06 11.16 -13.35
N GLY A 59 -4.39 11.32 -14.64
CA GLY A 59 -4.13 12.54 -15.40
C GLY A 59 -2.64 12.82 -15.61
N VAL A 60 -1.82 11.79 -15.80
CA VAL A 60 -0.37 11.88 -16.03
C VAL A 60 0.05 11.11 -17.28
N LYS A 61 1.31 11.24 -17.70
CA LYS A 61 1.84 10.50 -18.85
C LYS A 61 2.24 9.07 -18.42
N GLN A 62 2.16 8.10 -19.34
CA GLN A 62 2.53 6.72 -19.03
C GLN A 62 3.98 6.55 -18.50
N PRO A 63 5.02 7.28 -18.97
CA PRO A 63 6.35 7.20 -18.37
C PRO A 63 6.38 7.57 -16.88
N THR A 64 5.46 8.41 -16.41
CA THR A 64 5.31 8.72 -14.98
C THR A 64 4.86 7.48 -14.20
N ILE A 65 3.95 6.68 -14.77
CA ILE A 65 3.51 5.42 -14.17
C ILE A 65 4.60 4.37 -14.27
N SER A 66 5.29 4.28 -15.41
CA SER A 66 6.45 3.40 -15.56
C SER A 66 7.50 3.70 -14.49
N GLY A 67 7.86 4.98 -14.30
CA GLY A 67 8.83 5.38 -13.28
C GLY A 67 8.34 5.14 -11.84
N PHE A 68 7.03 5.21 -11.60
CA PHE A 68 6.44 4.85 -10.31
C PHE A 68 6.52 3.35 -10.02
N GLU A 69 6.31 2.50 -11.02
CA GLU A 69 6.31 1.03 -10.88
C GLU A 69 7.70 0.40 -10.93
N ASN A 70 8.75 1.19 -11.22
CA ASN A 70 10.12 0.70 -11.31
C ASN A 70 10.72 0.46 -9.92
N GLU A 71 11.54 -0.59 -9.82
CA GLU A 71 12.42 -0.86 -8.68
C GLU A 71 13.38 0.32 -8.48
N GLY A 72 13.45 0.84 -7.25
CA GLY A 72 14.26 2.02 -6.91
C GLY A 72 13.57 3.38 -7.12
N SER A 73 12.29 3.42 -7.50
CA SER A 73 11.51 4.65 -7.42
C SER A 73 11.43 5.16 -5.98
N ASP A 74 11.25 6.48 -5.76
CA ASP A 74 10.99 7.07 -4.43
C ASP A 74 9.72 7.96 -4.45
N PRO A 75 8.53 7.35 -4.62
CA PRO A 75 7.31 8.12 -4.75
C PRO A 75 6.88 8.73 -3.41
N ARG A 76 6.52 10.01 -3.45
CA ARG A 76 5.86 10.68 -2.32
C ARG A 76 4.58 9.94 -1.92
N LEU A 77 4.24 9.96 -0.64
CA LEU A 77 3.00 9.36 -0.12
C LEU A 77 1.75 9.83 -0.87
N SER A 78 1.68 11.12 -1.25
CA SER A 78 0.56 11.66 -2.03
C SER A 78 0.41 11.00 -3.41
N THR A 79 1.52 10.61 -4.04
CA THR A 79 1.53 9.87 -5.31
C THR A 79 1.03 8.44 -5.11
N ILE A 80 1.50 7.77 -4.06
CA ILE A 80 1.03 6.42 -3.70
C ILE A 80 -0.49 6.43 -3.47
N LEU A 81 -1.00 7.39 -2.71
CA LEU A 81 -2.45 7.53 -2.47
C LEU A 81 -3.25 7.81 -3.75
N ARG A 82 -2.71 8.59 -4.69
CA ARG A 82 -3.33 8.82 -6.00
C ARG A 82 -3.35 7.55 -6.84
N TYR A 83 -2.25 6.79 -6.84
CA TYR A 83 -2.16 5.51 -7.53
C TYR A 83 -3.18 4.52 -6.95
N ALA A 84 -3.26 4.39 -5.63
CA ALA A 84 -4.22 3.52 -4.96
C ALA A 84 -5.66 3.82 -5.39
N ARG A 85 -6.06 5.10 -5.42
CA ARG A 85 -7.37 5.51 -5.94
C ARG A 85 -7.58 5.17 -7.41
N ALA A 86 -6.53 5.27 -8.23
CA ALA A 86 -6.61 4.94 -9.65
C ALA A 86 -6.81 3.43 -9.89
N VAL A 87 -6.37 2.57 -8.96
CA VAL A 87 -6.55 1.10 -8.99
C VAL A 87 -7.63 0.63 -8.02
N ASP A 88 -8.63 1.47 -7.75
CA ASP A 88 -9.81 1.16 -6.93
C ASP A 88 -9.47 0.56 -5.54
N SER A 89 -8.37 1.03 -4.95
CA SER A 89 -7.82 0.57 -3.68
C SER A 89 -7.80 1.66 -2.62
N ALA A 90 -7.95 1.25 -1.36
CA ALA A 90 -7.73 2.09 -0.19
C ALA A 90 -6.49 1.59 0.57
N LEU A 91 -5.66 2.53 1.01
CA LEU A 91 -4.57 2.22 1.94
C LEU A 91 -5.08 2.30 3.37
N VAL A 92 -4.78 1.26 4.13
CA VAL A 92 -4.94 1.22 5.58
C VAL A 92 -3.54 1.13 6.17
N TRP A 93 -3.18 2.12 6.96
CA TRP A 93 -1.93 2.13 7.71
C TRP A 93 -2.22 1.93 9.18
N ASP A 94 -1.23 1.39 9.87
CA ASP A 94 -1.23 1.24 11.30
C ASP A 94 0.10 1.74 11.84
N VAL A 95 0.04 2.58 12.86
CA VAL A 95 1.24 3.10 13.50
C VAL A 95 1.65 2.08 14.55
N ARG A 96 2.88 1.59 14.49
CA ARG A 96 3.42 0.67 15.50
C ARG A 96 4.61 1.32 16.19
N PRO A 97 4.62 1.39 17.53
CA PRO A 97 5.79 1.88 18.23
C PRO A 97 6.94 0.91 18.00
N ARG A 98 8.11 1.46 17.68
CA ARG A 98 9.36 0.68 17.63
C ARG A 98 9.91 0.42 19.04
N LEU A 99 9.45 1.18 20.03
CA LEU A 99 9.83 1.05 21.43
C LEU A 99 8.80 0.21 22.19
N GLU A 100 9.31 -0.69 23.02
CA GLU A 100 8.56 -1.78 23.65
C GLU A 100 7.53 -1.32 24.71
N GLN A 101 7.55 -0.05 25.14
CA GLN A 101 6.70 0.48 26.21
C GLN A 101 5.93 1.76 25.85
N VAL A 102 5.32 1.80 24.66
CA VAL A 102 4.36 2.88 24.32
C VAL A 102 2.93 2.41 24.57
N PRO A 103 2.14 3.09 25.43
CA PRO A 103 0.73 2.77 25.63
C PRO A 103 -0.05 2.73 24.31
N THR A 104 -0.88 1.69 24.11
CA THR A 104 -1.53 1.43 22.82
C THR A 104 -2.57 2.49 22.42
N ASP A 105 -3.14 3.19 23.39
CA ASP A 105 -4.04 4.33 23.18
C ASP A 105 -3.34 5.56 22.60
N THR A 106 -2.01 5.64 22.68
CA THR A 106 -1.22 6.77 22.18
C THR A 106 -1.22 6.86 20.65
N TYR A 107 -1.30 5.71 19.96
CA TYR A 107 -1.15 5.64 18.50
C TYR A 107 -2.31 4.91 17.79
N ARG A 108 -3.24 4.33 18.55
CA ARG A 108 -4.45 3.75 17.97
C ARG A 108 -5.33 4.87 17.45
N PHE A 109 -5.56 4.90 16.15
CA PHE A 109 -6.58 5.74 15.54
C PHE A 109 -7.96 5.31 16.07
N THR A 110 -8.50 6.02 17.07
CA THR A 110 -9.84 5.80 17.59
C THR A 110 -10.84 6.28 16.54
N GLY A 111 -11.20 5.34 15.66
CA GLY A 111 -12.09 5.55 14.51
C GLY A 111 -13.53 5.94 14.83
N GLU A 112 -13.82 6.78 15.82
CA GLU A 112 -15.09 7.51 15.89
C GLU A 112 -15.03 8.80 15.07
N THR A 113 -14.42 8.72 13.90
CA THR A 113 -14.66 9.71 12.87
C THR A 113 -15.80 9.19 11.98
N ARG A 114 -17.04 9.32 12.49
CA ARG A 114 -18.25 9.40 11.67
C ARG A 114 -18.17 10.70 10.85
N HIS A 115 -17.29 10.78 9.84
CA HIS A 115 -17.46 11.78 8.79
C HIS A 115 -18.55 11.28 7.85
N SER A 116 -19.77 11.49 8.31
CA SER A 116 -20.95 11.60 7.48
C SER A 116 -20.71 12.72 6.46
N PHE A 117 -20.10 12.38 5.32
CA PHE A 117 -20.28 13.14 4.09
C PHE A 117 -21.72 12.87 3.59
N VAL A 118 -22.70 13.32 4.37
CA VAL A 118 -24.06 13.49 3.86
C VAL A 118 -24.01 14.75 3.03
N ASN A 119 -24.23 14.62 1.73
CA ASN A 119 -24.53 15.74 0.87
C ASN A 119 -25.72 16.52 1.47
N ARG A 120 -25.46 17.69 2.08
CA ARG A 120 -26.48 18.53 2.72
C ARG A 120 -27.53 19.09 1.76
N ASN A 121 -27.35 18.91 0.45
CA ASN A 121 -28.30 19.33 -0.59
C ASN A 121 -29.08 18.18 -1.25
N ALA A 122 -29.06 16.96 -0.69
CA ALA A 122 -29.94 15.90 -1.19
C ALA A 122 -31.38 16.11 -0.65
N PRO A 123 -32.40 16.41 -1.50
CA PRO A 123 -33.77 16.55 -1.04
C PRO A 123 -34.29 15.21 -0.49
N SER A 124 -34.90 15.27 0.69
CA SER A 124 -35.29 14.10 1.47
C SER A 124 -36.54 13.39 0.93
N ARG A 125 -36.51 12.05 1.02
CA ARG A 125 -37.61 11.05 0.97
C ARG A 125 -37.95 10.54 -0.44
N ARG A 126 -38.13 9.23 -0.69
CA ARG A 126 -38.79 8.19 0.14
C ARG A 126 -38.15 6.80 -0.04
N ALA A 127 -38.31 6.01 1.04
CA ALA A 127 -38.41 4.55 1.14
C ALA A 127 -38.13 3.66 -0.08
N SER A 128 -37.25 2.67 0.08
CA SER A 128 -37.61 1.25 0.29
C SER A 128 -36.41 0.33 0.01
N GLY A 129 -36.18 -0.65 0.91
CA GLY A 129 -35.13 -1.69 0.81
C GLY A 129 -33.72 -1.13 1.02
N TRP A 130 -32.86 -1.61 1.90
CA TRP A 130 -32.58 -3.00 2.23
C TRP A 130 -32.06 -3.05 3.67
N GLN A 131 -32.72 -3.82 4.53
CA GLN A 131 -32.03 -4.50 5.63
C GLN A 131 -31.23 -5.65 5.01
N THR A 132 -30.00 -5.90 5.47
CA THR A 132 -29.63 -7.16 6.15
C THR A 132 -28.10 -7.34 6.26
N GLN A 133 -27.70 -7.58 7.51
CA GLN A 133 -26.55 -8.32 8.06
C GLN A 133 -25.10 -7.98 7.68
N VAL A 134 -24.40 -7.49 8.71
CA VAL A 134 -22.99 -7.76 8.99
C VAL A 134 -22.88 -9.19 9.52
N ALA A 135 -22.29 -10.11 8.76
CA ALA A 135 -21.73 -11.36 9.29
C ALA A 135 -20.76 -12.00 8.29
N HIS A 136 -19.64 -12.51 8.81
CA HIS A 136 -18.66 -13.41 8.21
C HIS A 136 -17.72 -12.88 7.11
N ARG A 137 -16.46 -12.64 7.50
CA ARG A 137 -15.29 -12.72 6.61
C ARG A 137 -14.13 -13.46 7.30
N ASP A 138 -14.37 -14.71 7.68
CA ASP A 138 -13.33 -15.72 7.86
C ASP A 138 -13.53 -16.79 6.77
N ARG A 139 -12.84 -16.65 5.62
CA ARG A 139 -12.43 -17.74 4.72
C ARG A 139 -11.66 -17.21 3.50
N TRP A 140 -10.34 -17.12 3.62
CA TRP A 140 -9.40 -17.20 2.48
C TRP A 140 -8.27 -18.08 3.04
N LEU A 141 -8.21 -19.39 2.81
CA LEU A 141 -7.80 -20.05 1.57
C LEU A 141 -8.17 -21.54 1.66
N GLN A 142 -8.96 -22.05 0.70
CA GLN A 142 -8.82 -23.42 0.21
C GLN A 142 -9.10 -23.43 -1.28
N ALA A 143 -8.19 -24.10 -1.99
CA ALA A 143 -8.36 -24.75 -3.28
C ALA A 143 -8.61 -23.82 -4.50
N VAL A 144 -7.58 -23.55 -5.31
CA VAL A 144 -6.97 -24.46 -6.32
C VAL A 144 -7.70 -24.31 -7.65
N CYS A 145 -6.91 -23.96 -8.68
CA CYS A 145 -6.69 -24.93 -9.75
C CYS A 145 -5.26 -25.46 -9.59
#